data_AF-A0A836GBR2-F1
#
_entry.id   AF-A0A836GBR2-F1
#
_cell.length_a   1.000
_cell.length_b   1.000
_cell.length_c   1.000
_cell.angle_alpha   90.00
_cell.angle_beta   90.00
_cell.angle_gamma   90.00
#
_symmetry.space_group_name_H-M   'P 1'
#
loop_
_entity.id
_entity.type
_entity.pdbx_description
1 polymer ?
#
loop_
_entity_poly.entity_id
_entity_poly.type
_entity_poly.pdbx_seq_one_letter_code
_entity_poly.pdbx_strand_id
1 'polypeptide(L)'
;MRACSLPADAAASEELKTFMTELKRLETASQSRAQELVHAKAAERELSERVAAVTFAAQKSRHARLQTELEVAATQVRTEGARRDAEEGRRRLRDAVTQLEGLNACRIALPTPQGQNERGKDRQGTLPEVAASETVAVPTATVTTLPRALVGDCALCRSLNCIHEHPRLSHLFLSPLAQLLERLRAQYVASLGDPHLVERAAPECQSVWWSDSFEVWLRERACGALTNDDMHALSFIAGVENMTLSSDGWAPLSSLRV
;
A
#
# COMPACT_ATOMS: atom_id res chain seq x y z
N MET A 1 -72.15 -61.24 52.25
CA MET A 1 -71.40 -60.45 51.26
C MET A 1 -69.98 -60.27 51.79
N ARG A 2 -69.00 -61.01 51.26
CA ARG A 2 -67.59 -60.84 51.62
C ARG A 2 -67.01 -59.72 50.75
N ALA A 3 -66.61 -58.62 51.37
CA ALA A 3 -65.83 -57.59 50.71
C ALA A 3 -64.41 -58.13 50.46
N CYS A 4 -64.08 -58.37 49.20
CA CYS A 4 -62.70 -58.62 48.76
C CYS A 4 -61.95 -57.30 48.79
N SER A 5 -61.29 -56.99 49.90
CA SER A 5 -60.25 -55.97 49.95
C SER A 5 -58.95 -56.55 49.39
N LEU A 6 -58.64 -56.27 48.13
CA LEU A 6 -57.29 -56.45 47.59
C LEU A 6 -56.37 -55.38 48.22
N PRO A 7 -55.11 -55.72 48.53
CA PRO A 7 -54.26 -54.90 49.39
C PRO A 7 -53.70 -53.70 48.61
N ALA A 8 -54.08 -52.49 49.02
CA ALA A 8 -53.53 -51.23 48.49
C ALA A 8 -51.98 -51.17 48.57
N ASP A 9 -51.39 -51.90 49.53
CA ASP A 9 -49.94 -52.08 49.68
C ASP A 9 -49.28 -52.77 48.48
N ALA A 10 -49.98 -53.70 47.81
CA ALA A 10 -49.41 -54.39 46.64
C ALA A 10 -49.34 -53.48 45.41
N ALA A 11 -50.32 -52.58 45.24
CA ALA A 11 -50.35 -51.63 44.13
C ALA A 11 -49.24 -50.56 44.26
N ALA A 12 -49.07 -50.00 45.45
CA ALA A 12 -48.00 -49.04 45.74
C ALA A 12 -46.59 -49.65 45.58
N SER A 13 -46.44 -50.95 45.90
CA SER A 13 -45.18 -51.68 45.70
C SER A 13 -44.83 -51.89 44.22
N GLU A 14 -45.81 -52.18 43.37
CA GLU A 14 -45.59 -52.35 41.93
C GLU A 14 -45.30 -51.02 41.21
N GLU A 15 -45.94 -49.92 41.63
CA GLU A 15 -45.64 -48.58 41.12
C GLU A 15 -44.19 -48.16 41.44
N LEU A 16 -43.73 -48.43 42.68
CA LEU A 16 -42.35 -48.15 43.08
C LEU A 16 -41.33 -48.98 42.28
N LYS A 17 -41.62 -50.27 42.05
CA LYS A 17 -40.76 -51.11 41.20
C LYS A 17 -40.68 -50.57 39.77
N THR A 18 -41.82 -50.18 39.20
CA THR A 18 -41.90 -49.60 37.85
C THR A 18 -41.08 -48.30 37.78
N PHE A 19 -41.24 -47.42 38.77
CA PHE A 19 -40.45 -46.19 38.87
C PHE A 19 -38.95 -46.47 38.93
N MET A 20 -38.51 -47.40 39.78
CA MET A 20 -37.10 -47.78 39.89
C MET A 20 -36.53 -48.38 38.58
N THR A 21 -37.34 -49.13 37.83
CA THR A 21 -36.92 -49.65 36.52
C THR A 21 -36.77 -48.56 35.47
N GLU A 22 -37.69 -47.59 35.42
CA GLU A 22 -37.58 -46.45 34.51
C GLU A 22 -36.42 -45.52 34.89
N LEU A 23 -36.18 -45.32 36.19
CA LEU A 23 -35.03 -44.56 36.68
C LEU A 23 -33.72 -45.19 36.20
N LYS A 24 -33.59 -46.52 36.35
CA LYS A 24 -32.42 -47.26 35.87
C LYS A 24 -32.27 -47.22 34.35
N ARG A 25 -33.38 -47.25 33.61
CA ARG A 25 -33.39 -47.11 32.15
C ARG A 25 -32.93 -45.72 31.71
N LEU A 26 -33.35 -44.67 32.42
CA LEU A 26 -32.93 -43.30 32.16
C LEU A 26 -31.45 -43.10 32.50
N GLU A 27 -30.97 -43.67 33.60
CA GLU A 27 -29.56 -43.62 33.99
C GLU A 27 -28.67 -44.26 32.93
N THR A 28 -29.01 -45.46 32.43
CA THR A 28 -28.23 -46.12 31.38
C THR A 28 -28.25 -45.35 30.06
N ALA A 29 -29.41 -44.80 29.68
CA ALA A 29 -29.52 -43.95 28.49
C ALA A 29 -28.69 -42.66 28.62
N SER A 30 -28.66 -42.06 29.81
CA SER A 30 -27.86 -40.86 30.10
C SER A 30 -26.36 -41.17 30.02
N GLN A 31 -25.91 -42.30 30.58
CA GLN A 31 -24.51 -42.72 30.51
C GLN A 31 -24.08 -43.03 29.08
N SER A 32 -24.92 -43.71 28.30
CA SER A 32 -24.68 -43.99 26.89
C SER A 32 -24.54 -42.70 26.07
N ARG A 33 -25.46 -41.74 26.24
CA ARG A 33 -25.36 -40.43 25.56
C ARG A 33 -24.12 -39.65 25.98
N ALA A 34 -23.71 -39.73 27.25
CA ALA A 34 -22.50 -39.08 27.71
C ALA A 34 -21.24 -39.65 27.02
N GLN A 35 -21.19 -40.97 26.82
CA GLN A 35 -20.11 -41.62 26.07
C GLN A 35 -20.10 -41.22 24.60
N GLU A 36 -21.27 -41.23 23.93
CA GLU A 36 -21.40 -40.78 22.53
C GLU A 36 -20.93 -39.34 22.37
N LEU A 37 -21.26 -38.46 23.31
CA LEU A 37 -20.87 -37.05 23.27
C LEU A 37 -19.35 -36.87 23.46
N VAL A 38 -18.70 -37.71 24.27
CA VAL A 38 -17.24 -37.73 24.39
C VAL A 38 -16.59 -38.14 23.07
N HIS A 39 -17.09 -39.20 22.42
CA HIS A 39 -16.60 -39.63 21.12
C HIS A 39 -16.81 -38.58 20.02
N ALA A 40 -17.99 -37.96 19.98
CA ALA A 40 -18.30 -36.89 19.02
C ALA A 40 -17.36 -35.69 19.20
N LYS A 41 -17.10 -35.27 20.44
CA LYS A 41 -16.13 -34.19 20.73
C LYS A 41 -14.70 -34.54 20.35
N ALA A 42 -14.30 -35.81 20.46
CA ALA A 42 -12.98 -36.24 20.01
C ALA A 42 -12.87 -36.17 18.48
N ALA A 43 -13.89 -36.68 17.77
CA ALA A 43 -13.95 -36.63 16.31
C ALA A 43 -14.02 -35.18 15.78
N GLU A 44 -14.75 -34.29 16.45
CA GLU A 44 -14.82 -32.87 16.10
C GLU A 44 -13.45 -32.19 16.19
N ARG A 45 -12.69 -32.47 17.26
CA ARG A 45 -11.33 -31.93 17.41
C ARG A 45 -10.40 -32.43 16.32
N GLU A 46 -10.42 -33.74 16.06
CA GLU A 46 -9.61 -34.35 15.00
C GLU A 46 -9.94 -33.75 13.62
N LEU A 47 -11.23 -33.56 13.31
CA LEU A 47 -11.65 -32.94 12.07
C LEU A 47 -11.20 -31.47 11.99
N SER A 48 -11.32 -30.73 13.09
CA SER A 48 -10.89 -29.32 13.18
C SER A 48 -9.39 -29.18 12.92
N GLU A 49 -8.57 -30.06 13.51
CA GLU A 49 -7.13 -30.10 13.28
C GLU A 49 -6.79 -30.42 11.82
N ARG A 50 -7.48 -31.39 11.21
CA ARG A 50 -7.30 -31.73 9.79
C ARG A 50 -7.67 -30.58 8.87
N VAL A 51 -8.77 -29.89 9.14
CA VAL A 51 -9.19 -28.72 8.35
C VAL A 51 -8.17 -27.59 8.48
N ALA A 52 -7.68 -27.32 9.69
CA ALA A 52 -6.61 -26.34 9.90
C ALA A 52 -5.33 -26.69 9.12
N ALA A 53 -4.90 -27.95 9.18
CA ALA A 53 -3.71 -28.41 8.47
C ALA A 53 -3.86 -28.29 6.93
N VAL A 54 -4.99 -28.72 6.38
CA VAL A 54 -5.26 -28.66 4.93
C VAL A 54 -5.37 -27.22 4.45
N THR A 55 -6.08 -26.36 5.19
CA THR A 55 -6.21 -24.93 4.85
C THR A 55 -4.86 -24.22 4.89
N PHE A 56 -4.04 -24.48 5.91
CA PHE A 56 -2.68 -23.95 5.99
C PHE A 56 -1.81 -24.41 4.81
N ALA A 57 -1.82 -25.71 4.49
CA ALA A 57 -1.07 -26.26 3.37
C ALA A 57 -1.51 -25.65 2.02
N ALA A 58 -2.81 -25.50 1.81
CA ALA A 58 -3.37 -24.87 0.61
C ALA A 58 -2.97 -23.40 0.49
N GLN A 59 -3.02 -22.63 1.60
CA GLN A 59 -2.57 -21.24 1.63
C GLN A 59 -1.08 -21.12 1.32
N LYS A 60 -0.24 -21.99 1.91
CA LYS A 60 1.20 -22.01 1.66
C LYS A 60 1.52 -22.31 0.19
N SER A 61 0.85 -23.30 -0.41
CA SER A 61 1.01 -23.64 -1.82
C SER A 61 0.58 -22.49 -2.73
N ARG A 62 -0.55 -21.86 -2.44
CA ARG A 62 -1.03 -20.68 -3.18
C ARG A 62 -0.05 -19.53 -3.10
N HIS A 63 0.49 -19.23 -1.92
CA HIS A 63 1.47 -18.17 -1.74
C HIS A 63 2.75 -18.43 -2.54
N ALA A 64 3.30 -19.64 -2.47
CA ALA A 64 4.48 -20.02 -3.26
C ALA A 64 4.25 -19.87 -4.77
N ARG A 65 3.06 -20.26 -5.26
CA ARG A 65 2.68 -20.08 -6.67
C ARG A 65 2.57 -18.60 -7.06
N LEU A 66 1.92 -17.78 -6.24
CA LEU A 66 1.78 -16.35 -6.54
C LEU A 66 3.13 -15.64 -6.53
N GLN A 67 4.05 -16.06 -5.65
CA GLN A 67 5.40 -15.53 -5.62
C GLN A 67 6.16 -15.84 -6.92
N THR A 68 6.07 -17.07 -7.44
CA THR A 68 6.73 -17.40 -8.71
C THR A 68 6.08 -16.69 -9.90
N GLU A 69 4.75 -16.55 -9.93
CA GLU A 69 4.05 -15.77 -10.96
C GLU A 69 4.47 -14.29 -10.93
N LEU A 70 4.66 -13.71 -9.74
CA LEU A 70 5.14 -12.33 -9.57
C LEU A 70 6.59 -12.17 -10.04
N GLU A 71 7.48 -13.11 -9.71
CA GLU A 71 8.86 -13.11 -10.18
C GLU A 71 8.92 -13.19 -11.71
N VAL A 72 8.12 -14.06 -12.32
CA VAL A 72 8.00 -14.17 -13.79
C VAL A 72 7.51 -12.85 -14.38
N ALA A 73 6.43 -12.28 -13.86
CA ALA A 73 5.91 -11.00 -14.35
C ALA A 73 6.94 -9.86 -14.21
N ALA A 74 7.65 -9.80 -13.08
CA ALA A 74 8.69 -8.80 -12.84
C ALA A 74 9.89 -8.96 -13.77
N THR A 75 10.28 -10.19 -14.10
CA THR A 75 11.32 -10.43 -15.13
C THR A 75 10.84 -9.99 -16.51
N GLN A 76 9.58 -10.28 -16.87
CA GLN A 76 9.01 -9.90 -18.16
C GLN A 76 8.92 -8.38 -18.34
N VAL A 77 8.51 -7.65 -17.30
CA VAL A 77 8.49 -6.18 -17.34
C VAL A 77 9.89 -5.61 -17.55
N ARG A 78 10.90 -6.14 -16.84
CA ARG A 78 12.30 -5.71 -17.00
C ARG A 78 12.84 -6.02 -18.39
N THR A 79 12.57 -7.20 -18.94
CA THR A 79 13.05 -7.58 -20.27
C THR A 79 12.37 -6.78 -21.37
N GLU A 80 11.06 -6.54 -21.28
CA GLU A 80 10.35 -5.68 -22.23
C GLU A 80 10.78 -4.21 -22.12
N GLY A 81 11.05 -3.71 -20.91
CA GLY A 81 11.64 -2.39 -20.69
C GLY A 81 12.99 -2.26 -21.40
N ALA A 82 13.92 -3.16 -21.10
CA ALA A 82 15.23 -3.20 -21.75
C ALA A 82 15.14 -3.33 -23.28
N ARG A 83 14.15 -4.09 -23.78
CA ARG A 83 13.91 -4.23 -25.23
C ARG A 83 13.47 -2.91 -25.86
N ARG A 84 12.56 -2.18 -25.22
CA ARG A 84 12.11 -0.85 -25.68
C ARG A 84 13.26 0.15 -25.68
N ASP A 85 14.03 0.20 -24.60
CA ASP A 85 15.18 1.12 -24.48
C ASP A 85 16.24 0.85 -25.54
N ALA A 86 16.56 -0.43 -25.78
CA ALA A 86 17.49 -0.83 -26.83
C ALA A 86 16.97 -0.45 -28.23
N GLU A 87 15.66 -0.56 -28.46
CA GLU A 87 15.07 -0.18 -29.74
C GLU A 87 15.03 1.33 -29.95
N GLU A 88 14.74 2.10 -28.90
CA GLU A 88 14.84 3.55 -28.94
C GLU A 88 16.29 4.01 -29.16
N GLY A 89 17.26 3.40 -28.48
CA GLY A 89 18.68 3.64 -28.71
C GLY A 89 19.10 3.39 -30.16
N ARG A 90 18.62 2.30 -30.78
CA ARG A 90 18.85 2.02 -32.20
C ARG A 90 18.21 3.06 -33.12
N ARG A 91 17.01 3.57 -32.79
CA ARG A 91 16.35 4.65 -33.56
C ARG A 91 17.18 5.92 -33.50
N ARG A 92 17.54 6.39 -32.29
CA ARG A 92 18.38 7.58 -32.09
C ARG A 92 19.71 7.48 -32.83
N LEU A 93 20.35 6.31 -32.81
CA LEU A 93 21.60 6.08 -33.55
C LEU A 93 21.40 6.21 -35.08
N ARG A 94 20.32 5.62 -35.63
CA ARG A 94 20.01 5.76 -37.07
C ARG A 94 19.75 7.21 -37.46
N ASP A 95 19.04 7.96 -36.63
CA ASP A 95 18.77 9.38 -36.88
C ASP A 95 20.08 10.19 -36.88
N ALA A 96 20.97 9.95 -35.91
CA ALA A 96 22.28 10.60 -35.84
C ALA A 96 23.17 10.26 -37.05
N VAL A 97 23.19 8.99 -37.49
CA VAL A 97 23.92 8.57 -38.69
C VAL A 97 23.39 9.28 -39.93
N THR A 98 22.07 9.37 -40.09
CA THR A 98 21.42 10.07 -41.23
C THR A 98 21.78 11.56 -41.24
N GLN A 99 21.81 12.21 -40.07
CA GLN A 99 22.23 13.61 -39.96
C GLN A 99 23.71 13.80 -40.35
N LEU A 100 24.60 12.90 -39.90
CA LEU A 100 26.02 12.94 -40.26
C LEU A 100 26.24 12.72 -41.77
N GLU A 101 25.50 11.80 -42.38
CA GLU A 101 25.53 11.58 -43.84
C GLU A 101 25.05 12.82 -44.60
N GLY A 102 23.97 13.47 -44.15
CA GLY A 102 23.49 14.73 -44.72
C GLY A 102 24.51 15.87 -44.60
N LEU A 103 25.16 16.03 -43.44
CA LEU A 103 26.22 17.02 -43.25
C LEU A 103 27.45 16.74 -44.12
N ASN A 104 27.83 15.46 -44.28
CA ASN A 104 28.90 15.07 -45.20
C ASN A 104 28.54 15.37 -46.66
N ALA A 105 27.29 15.14 -47.08
CA ALA A 105 26.84 15.51 -48.41
C ALA A 105 26.89 17.03 -48.65
N CYS A 106 26.48 17.84 -47.66
CA CYS A 106 26.61 19.31 -47.72
C CYS A 106 28.06 19.78 -47.75
N ARG A 107 28.97 19.08 -47.06
CA ARG A 107 30.42 19.36 -47.11
C ARG A 107 31.02 19.04 -48.48
N ILE A 108 30.60 17.95 -49.12
CA ILE A 108 31.04 17.57 -50.48
C ILE A 108 30.46 18.52 -51.53
N ALA A 109 29.27 19.07 -51.31
CA ALA A 109 28.61 20.03 -52.19
C ALA A 109 29.13 21.48 -52.05
N LEU A 110 30.04 21.76 -51.12
CA LEU A 110 30.67 23.08 -51.02
C LEU A 110 31.66 23.23 -52.20
N PRO A 111 31.45 24.18 -53.13
CA PRO A 111 32.38 24.37 -54.23
C PRO A 111 33.71 24.85 -53.64
N THR A 112 34.77 24.12 -53.97
CA THR A 112 36.14 24.57 -53.75
C THR A 112 36.29 25.90 -54.49
N PRO A 113 36.71 27.00 -53.83
CA PRO A 113 37.03 28.24 -54.54
C PRO A 113 38.29 27.97 -55.36
N GLN A 114 38.09 27.70 -56.64
CA GLN A 114 39.16 27.58 -57.62
C GLN A 114 39.69 29.00 -57.89
N GLY A 115 40.98 29.17 -57.65
CA GLY A 115 41.60 30.47 -57.44
C GLY A 115 41.58 31.44 -58.62
N GLN A 116 41.63 32.72 -58.25
CA GLN A 116 42.28 33.75 -59.05
C GLN A 116 43.18 34.58 -58.11
N ASN A 117 44.48 34.52 -58.41
CA ASN A 117 45.46 35.48 -57.92
C ASN A 117 45.21 36.82 -58.62
N GLU A 118 44.83 37.88 -57.91
CA GLU A 118 45.20 39.26 -58.26
C GLU A 118 45.40 40.12 -56.99
N ARG A 119 46.67 40.18 -56.56
CA ARG A 119 47.41 41.33 -56.02
C ARG A 119 46.60 42.59 -55.63
N GLY A 120 46.56 42.94 -54.33
CA GLY A 120 46.22 44.32 -53.93
C GLY A 120 45.94 44.57 -52.45
N LYS A 121 46.98 45.00 -51.71
CA LYS A 121 47.00 45.94 -50.57
C LYS A 121 45.98 45.84 -49.41
N ASP A 122 46.57 45.64 -48.22
CA ASP A 122 46.39 46.43 -46.99
C ASP A 122 44.98 46.64 -46.43
N ARG A 123 44.63 45.90 -45.35
CA ARG A 123 44.52 46.42 -43.97
C ARG A 123 43.68 45.53 -43.05
N GLN A 124 44.11 45.54 -41.78
CA GLN A 124 43.40 45.19 -40.55
C GLN A 124 43.19 43.70 -40.27
N GLY A 125 44.21 43.13 -39.63
CA GLY A 125 44.03 42.03 -38.71
C GLY A 125 43.44 42.52 -37.40
N THR A 126 42.50 41.77 -36.84
CA THR A 126 42.34 41.61 -35.40
C THR A 126 41.60 40.28 -35.16
N LEU A 127 42.32 39.31 -34.58
CA LEU A 127 41.74 38.16 -33.89
C LEU A 127 41.16 38.63 -32.55
N PRO A 128 40.13 37.96 -32.03
CA PRO A 128 40.06 37.69 -30.59
C PRO A 128 39.81 36.20 -30.38
N GLU A 129 40.75 35.39 -29.87
CA GLU A 129 41.30 35.32 -28.51
C GLU A 129 40.24 35.29 -27.40
N VAL A 130 40.30 34.19 -26.64
CA VAL A 130 39.38 33.74 -25.61
C VAL A 130 39.93 34.11 -24.23
N ALA A 131 39.02 34.56 -23.38
CA ALA A 131 38.96 34.47 -21.92
C ALA A 131 39.61 35.53 -21.00
N ALA A 132 38.77 35.83 -19.99
CA ALA A 132 39.03 36.26 -18.61
C ALA A 132 39.29 37.74 -18.32
N SER A 133 38.29 38.42 -17.75
CA SER A 133 38.25 38.69 -16.30
C SER A 133 37.04 39.55 -15.88
N GLU A 134 36.42 39.15 -14.76
CA GLU A 134 35.87 39.92 -13.61
C GLU A 134 35.19 41.28 -13.86
N THR A 135 34.08 41.67 -13.25
CA THR A 135 33.57 41.39 -11.89
C THR A 135 32.09 41.79 -11.87
N VAL A 136 31.17 40.95 -11.40
CA VAL A 136 29.84 41.39 -10.95
C VAL A 136 29.49 40.67 -9.65
N ALA A 137 29.14 41.47 -8.65
CA ALA A 137 28.93 41.07 -7.27
C ALA A 137 27.83 40.01 -7.11
N VAL A 138 28.18 38.97 -6.36
CA VAL A 138 27.28 37.95 -5.82
C VAL A 138 26.51 38.55 -4.64
N PRO A 139 25.17 38.49 -4.60
CA PRO A 139 24.46 38.59 -3.34
C PRO A 139 24.60 37.27 -2.60
N THR A 140 25.33 37.32 -1.49
CA THR A 140 25.45 36.27 -0.48
C THR A 140 24.06 35.88 0.02
N ALA A 141 23.52 34.78 -0.48
CA ALA A 141 22.41 34.08 0.16
C ALA A 141 23.00 33.00 1.07
N THR A 142 22.77 33.19 2.37
CA THR A 142 23.06 32.26 3.46
C THR A 142 22.70 30.83 3.10
N VAL A 143 23.69 29.95 3.17
CA VAL A 143 23.52 28.51 3.24
C VAL A 143 22.84 28.20 4.57
N THR A 144 21.52 28.25 4.58
CA THR A 144 20.73 27.51 5.54
C THR A 144 20.51 26.14 4.90
N THR A 145 21.30 25.16 5.34
CA THR A 145 21.10 23.74 5.08
C THR A 145 19.68 23.35 5.48
N LEU A 146 18.75 23.44 4.54
CA LEU A 146 17.46 22.76 4.62
C LEU A 146 17.73 21.25 4.54
N PRO A 147 17.05 20.41 5.33
CA PRO A 147 17.25 18.97 5.28
C PRO A 147 17.01 18.51 3.85
N ARG A 148 17.96 17.76 3.33
CA ARG A 148 17.98 17.10 2.02
C ARG A 148 16.58 16.50 1.74
N ALA A 149 15.74 17.26 1.05
CA ALA A 149 14.41 16.83 0.68
C ALA A 149 14.56 15.62 -0.21
N LEU A 150 13.94 14.52 0.21
CA LEU A 150 13.86 13.29 -0.56
C LEU A 150 13.43 13.62 -1.98
N VAL A 151 14.27 13.24 -2.94
CA VAL A 151 13.95 13.27 -4.37
C VAL A 151 12.93 12.14 -4.59
N GLY A 152 11.68 12.46 -4.29
CA GLY A 152 10.49 11.63 -4.45
C GLY A 152 9.30 12.56 -4.65
N ASP A 153 9.00 12.81 -5.92
CA ASP A 153 7.76 13.34 -6.50
C ASP A 153 7.03 14.52 -5.84
N CYS A 154 7.61 15.72 -6.01
CA CYS A 154 6.90 16.99 -5.92
C CYS A 154 5.63 17.06 -6.79
N ALA A 155 5.44 16.20 -7.80
CA ALA A 155 4.30 16.23 -8.72
C ALA A 155 3.02 15.62 -8.11
N LEU A 156 3.13 14.50 -7.39
CA LEU A 156 1.98 13.83 -6.75
C LEU A 156 1.43 14.68 -5.61
N CYS A 157 2.32 15.19 -4.74
CA CYS A 157 1.96 16.10 -3.66
C CYS A 157 1.29 17.38 -4.18
N ARG A 158 1.76 17.96 -5.30
CA ARG A 158 1.11 19.11 -5.95
C ARG A 158 -0.28 18.75 -6.46
N SER A 159 -0.43 17.57 -7.09
CA SER A 159 -1.73 17.12 -7.63
C SER A 159 -2.75 16.87 -6.52
N LEU A 160 -2.34 16.23 -5.42
CA LEU A 160 -3.21 15.99 -4.27
C LEU A 160 -3.59 17.30 -3.56
N ASN A 161 -2.67 18.26 -3.43
CA ASN A 161 -2.98 19.61 -2.94
C ASN A 161 -4.03 20.30 -3.83
N CYS A 162 -3.87 20.26 -5.16
CA CYS A 162 -4.85 20.87 -6.08
C CYS A 162 -6.24 20.22 -5.99
N ILE A 163 -6.31 18.90 -5.76
CA ILE A 163 -7.59 18.20 -5.55
C ILE A 163 -8.20 18.59 -4.19
N HIS A 164 -7.37 18.74 -3.16
CA HIS A 164 -7.80 19.13 -1.83
C HIS A 164 -8.39 20.54 -1.79
N GLU A 165 -7.72 21.51 -2.41
CA GLU A 165 -8.19 22.90 -2.50
C GLU A 165 -9.53 23.04 -3.25
N HIS A 166 -9.86 22.07 -4.10
CA HIS A 166 -11.11 22.09 -4.86
C HIS A 166 -12.23 21.31 -4.14
N PRO A 167 -13.26 21.96 -3.56
CA PRO A 167 -14.21 21.34 -2.64
C PRO A 167 -14.98 20.15 -3.23
N ARG A 168 -15.36 20.23 -4.51
CA ARG A 168 -16.06 19.13 -5.19
C ARG A 168 -15.15 17.93 -5.48
N LEU A 169 -13.87 18.17 -5.76
CA LEU A 169 -12.93 17.10 -6.11
C LEU A 169 -12.39 16.44 -4.84
N SER A 170 -12.13 17.24 -3.81
CA SER A 170 -11.85 16.77 -2.44
C SER A 170 -12.96 15.81 -1.96
N HIS A 171 -14.22 16.22 -2.05
CA HIS A 171 -15.34 15.35 -1.64
C HIS A 171 -15.48 14.08 -2.49
N LEU A 172 -15.19 14.14 -3.79
CA LEU A 172 -15.35 12.98 -4.69
C LEU A 172 -14.19 11.98 -4.61
N PHE A 173 -12.97 12.47 -4.38
CA PHE A 173 -11.77 11.65 -4.51
C PHE A 173 -11.01 11.49 -3.20
N LEU A 174 -10.92 12.52 -2.35
CA LEU A 174 -10.13 12.47 -1.12
C LEU A 174 -10.96 11.98 0.07
N SER A 175 -12.18 12.48 0.26
CA SER A 175 -13.02 12.07 1.39
C SER A 175 -13.32 10.57 1.45
N PRO A 176 -13.65 9.87 0.33
CA PRO A 176 -13.86 8.42 0.38
C PRO A 176 -12.58 7.65 0.73
N LEU A 177 -11.42 8.13 0.28
CA LEU A 177 -10.12 7.54 0.59
C LEU A 177 -9.77 7.76 2.06
N ALA A 178 -9.99 8.95 2.59
CA ALA A 178 -9.74 9.27 3.99
C ALA A 178 -10.65 8.47 4.94
N GLN A 179 -11.93 8.29 4.60
CA GLN A 179 -12.84 7.41 5.33
C GLN A 179 -12.42 5.93 5.30
N LEU A 180 -11.94 5.44 4.14
CA LEU A 180 -11.41 4.08 4.02
C LEU A 180 -10.17 3.90 4.90
N LEU A 181 -9.29 4.89 4.87
CA LEU A 181 -8.09 4.96 5.69
C LEU A 181 -8.43 4.91 7.18
N GLU A 182 -9.43 5.68 7.64
CA GLU A 182 -9.86 5.65 9.04
C GLU A 182 -10.45 4.27 9.45
N ARG A 183 -11.17 3.60 8.55
CA ARG A 183 -11.65 2.22 8.79
C ARG A 183 -10.51 1.21 8.89
N LEU A 184 -9.47 1.36 8.08
CA LEU A 184 -8.29 0.50 8.12
C LEU A 184 -7.50 0.72 9.42
N ARG A 185 -7.40 1.97 9.87
CA ARG A 185 -6.85 2.32 11.18
C ARG A 185 -7.62 1.64 12.31
N ALA A 186 -8.95 1.71 12.31
CA ALA A 186 -9.76 1.05 13.33
C ALA A 186 -9.54 -0.47 13.36
N GLN A 187 -9.38 -1.11 12.19
CA GLN A 187 -9.04 -2.53 12.09
C GLN A 187 -7.64 -2.85 12.64
N TYR A 188 -6.66 -1.98 12.37
CA TYR A 188 -5.32 -2.11 12.93
C TYR A 188 -5.35 -2.04 14.46
N VAL A 189 -5.99 -1.02 15.03
CA VAL A 189 -6.11 -0.85 16.48
C VAL A 189 -6.82 -2.06 17.12
N ALA A 190 -7.89 -2.55 16.50
CA ALA A 190 -8.58 -3.77 16.97
C ALA A 190 -7.69 -5.03 16.92
N SER A 191 -6.77 -5.11 15.95
CA SER A 191 -5.84 -6.23 15.81
C SER A 191 -4.70 -6.25 16.83
N LEU A 192 -4.43 -5.12 17.49
CA LEU A 192 -3.43 -5.03 18.57
C LEU A 192 -3.90 -5.69 19.88
N GLY A 193 -5.19 -6.06 19.97
CA GLY A 193 -5.71 -6.92 21.05
C GLY A 193 -5.85 -6.26 22.43
N ASP A 194 -5.55 -4.97 22.57
CA ASP A 194 -5.66 -4.23 23.84
C ASP A 194 -6.84 -3.24 23.82
N PRO A 195 -7.95 -3.54 24.52
CA PRO A 195 -9.13 -2.66 24.58
C PRO A 195 -8.87 -1.36 25.38
N HIS A 196 -7.77 -1.25 26.14
CA HIS A 196 -7.44 -0.03 26.88
C HIS A 196 -6.67 1.02 26.05
N LEU A 197 -6.11 0.63 24.90
CA LEU A 197 -5.55 1.58 23.93
C LEU A 197 -6.64 2.32 23.16
N VAL A 198 -7.85 1.77 23.04
CA VAL A 198 -8.97 2.46 22.35
C VAL A 198 -9.40 3.74 23.09
N GLU A 199 -9.25 3.78 24.42
CA GLU A 199 -9.62 4.95 25.24
C GLU A 199 -8.43 5.83 25.67
N ARG A 200 -7.22 5.27 25.90
CA ARG A 200 -6.00 6.06 26.21
C ARG A 200 -5.22 6.49 24.98
N ALA A 201 -5.44 5.83 23.86
CA ALA A 201 -4.91 6.16 22.56
C ALA A 201 -6.11 6.25 21.59
N ALA A 202 -6.95 7.27 21.78
CA ALA A 202 -7.10 8.16 20.66
C ALA A 202 -5.88 9.07 20.71
N PRO A 203 -4.70 8.67 20.16
CA PRO A 203 -3.77 9.73 19.84
C PRO A 203 -4.53 10.63 18.89
N GLU A 204 -4.40 11.94 19.07
CA GLU A 204 -4.77 12.93 18.07
C GLU A 204 -4.54 12.30 16.71
N CYS A 205 -5.55 12.29 15.82
CA CYS A 205 -5.57 11.45 14.61
C CYS A 205 -4.21 11.32 13.91
N GLN A 206 -3.42 12.38 13.98
CA GLN A 206 -1.97 12.48 13.79
C GLN A 206 -1.11 11.28 14.26
N SER A 207 -1.11 10.76 15.50
CA SER A 207 0.00 9.87 15.93
C SER A 207 0.01 8.45 15.34
N VAL A 208 -1.13 7.90 14.90
CA VAL A 208 -1.18 6.52 14.39
C VAL A 208 -0.71 6.44 12.94
N TRP A 209 -1.03 7.45 12.13
CA TRP A 209 -0.60 7.55 10.74
C TRP A 209 0.93 7.69 10.59
N TRP A 210 1.60 8.11 11.66
CA TRP A 210 3.04 8.37 11.71
C TRP A 210 3.79 7.26 12.46
N SER A 211 3.10 6.15 12.75
CA SER A 211 3.73 4.98 13.35
C SER A 211 4.24 4.04 12.27
N ASP A 212 5.55 3.76 12.29
CA ASP A 212 6.19 2.75 11.44
C ASP A 212 5.45 1.40 11.47
N SER A 213 4.85 1.07 12.63
CA SER A 213 4.11 -0.18 12.84
C SER A 213 2.80 -0.25 12.03
N PHE A 214 2.12 0.88 11.82
CA PHE A 214 0.91 0.93 11.00
C PHE A 214 1.25 0.85 9.51
N GLU A 215 2.33 1.51 9.08
CA GLU A 215 2.81 1.41 7.69
C GLU A 215 3.18 -0.01 7.31
N VAL A 216 3.94 -0.70 8.18
CA VAL A 216 4.33 -2.11 7.97
C VAL A 216 3.09 -2.99 7.90
N TRP A 217 2.14 -2.83 8.83
CA TRP A 217 0.89 -3.60 8.83
C TRP A 217 0.08 -3.38 7.54
N LEU A 218 0.00 -2.14 7.06
CA LEU A 218 -0.74 -1.82 5.84
C LEU A 218 -0.09 -2.43 4.60
N ARG A 219 1.25 -2.39 4.51
CA ARG A 219 2.01 -3.04 3.45
C ARG A 219 1.85 -4.55 3.47
N GLU A 220 1.92 -5.18 4.63
CA GLU A 220 1.72 -6.63 4.79
C GLU A 220 0.30 -7.04 4.36
N ARG A 221 -0.71 -6.28 4.78
CA ARG A 221 -2.11 -6.49 4.36
C ARG A 221 -2.32 -6.30 2.87
N ALA A 222 -1.57 -5.39 2.26
CA ALA A 222 -1.52 -5.19 0.82
C ALA A 222 -0.58 -6.17 0.09
N CYS A 223 -0.05 -7.18 0.79
CA CYS A 223 0.91 -8.16 0.24
C CYS A 223 2.14 -7.51 -0.43
N GLY A 224 2.59 -6.36 0.09
CA GLY A 224 3.72 -5.60 -0.44
C GLY A 224 3.41 -4.78 -1.70
N ALA A 225 2.14 -4.68 -2.12
CA ALA A 225 1.77 -3.92 -3.31
C ALA A 225 1.93 -2.40 -3.16
N LEU A 226 1.98 -1.90 -1.91
CA LEU A 226 2.16 -0.48 -1.62
C LEU A 226 3.64 -0.12 -1.63
N THR A 227 4.00 0.81 -2.52
CA THR A 227 5.34 1.40 -2.58
C THR A 227 5.53 2.46 -1.50
N ASN A 228 6.76 2.94 -1.31
CA ASN A 228 7.03 4.06 -0.40
C ASN A 228 6.27 5.33 -0.83
N ASP A 229 6.12 5.55 -2.13
CA ASP A 229 5.43 6.72 -2.68
C ASP A 229 3.92 6.63 -2.42
N ASP A 230 3.34 5.43 -2.50
CA ASP A 230 1.94 5.20 -2.12
C ASP A 230 1.72 5.49 -0.64
N MET A 231 2.65 5.07 0.22
CA MET A 231 2.57 5.36 1.66
C MET A 231 2.64 6.85 1.94
N HIS A 232 3.54 7.59 1.28
CA HIS A 232 3.60 9.05 1.40
C HIS A 232 2.31 9.74 0.92
N ALA A 233 1.71 9.26 -0.17
CA ALA A 233 0.45 9.77 -0.67
C ALA A 233 -0.72 9.50 0.28
N LEU A 234 -0.80 8.30 0.86
CA LEU A 234 -1.83 7.95 1.84
C LEU A 234 -1.67 8.75 3.14
N SER A 235 -0.45 8.99 3.60
CA SER A 235 -0.17 9.85 4.76
C SER A 235 -0.56 11.30 4.50
N PHE A 236 -0.37 11.81 3.29
CA PHE A 236 -0.88 13.13 2.88
C PHE A 236 -2.42 13.18 2.93
N ILE A 237 -3.10 12.19 2.36
CA ILE A 237 -4.58 12.13 2.32
C ILE A 237 -5.16 12.05 3.74
N ALA A 238 -4.54 11.27 4.63
CA ALA A 238 -4.92 11.19 6.04
C ALA A 238 -4.69 12.52 6.81
N GLY A 239 -3.68 13.30 6.42
CA GLY A 239 -3.42 14.63 7.00
C GLY A 239 -4.43 15.70 6.56
N VAL A 240 -4.95 15.58 5.34
CA VAL A 240 -5.87 16.54 4.72
C VAL A 240 -7.25 16.59 5.41
N GLU A 241 -7.84 15.45 5.78
CA GLU A 241 -9.16 15.42 6.44
C GLU A 241 -9.10 16.05 7.85
N ASN A 242 -7.94 15.97 8.51
CA ASN A 242 -7.69 16.60 9.81
C ASN A 242 -7.55 18.14 9.73
N MET A 243 -7.14 18.69 8.58
CA MET A 243 -7.11 20.14 8.37
C MET A 243 -8.51 20.72 8.07
N THR A 244 -9.41 19.95 7.45
CA THR A 244 -10.79 20.39 7.20
C THR A 244 -11.68 20.44 8.45
N LEU A 245 -11.35 19.67 9.49
CA LEU A 245 -12.03 19.71 10.79
C LEU A 245 -11.45 20.77 11.75
N SER A 246 -10.26 21.30 11.45
CA SER A 246 -9.65 22.44 12.16
C SER A 246 -9.89 23.76 11.40
N SER A 247 -11.12 23.95 10.90
CA SER A 247 -11.53 25.17 10.20
C SER A 247 -11.99 26.29 11.16
N ASP A 248 -11.55 26.26 12.43
CA ASP A 248 -11.67 27.42 13.35
C ASP A 248 -10.32 28.10 13.62
N GLY A 249 -9.26 27.75 12.88
CA GLY A 249 -7.92 28.26 13.17
C GLY A 249 -6.98 28.30 11.99
N TRP A 250 -7.35 28.94 10.87
CA TRP A 250 -6.36 29.35 9.87
C TRP A 250 -6.48 30.83 9.56
N ALA A 251 -5.50 31.59 10.05
CA ALA A 251 -5.12 32.85 9.41
C ALA A 251 -4.60 32.52 8.00
N PRO A 252 -5.05 33.25 6.96
CA PRO A 252 -4.66 32.96 5.59
C PRO A 252 -3.17 33.24 5.39
N LEU A 253 -2.49 32.33 4.68
CA LEU A 253 -1.15 32.52 4.13
C LEU A 253 -1.16 33.57 3.00
N SER A 254 -1.54 34.80 3.33
CA SER A 254 -1.39 35.99 2.47
C SER A 254 -0.23 36.88 2.91
N SER A 255 0.77 36.35 3.62
CA SER A 255 1.97 37.09 4.03
C SER A 255 3.26 36.45 3.50
N LEU A 256 3.37 36.32 2.19
CA LEU A 256 4.65 36.32 1.48
C LEU A 256 4.47 37.18 0.22
N ARG A 257 4.40 38.50 0.43
CA ARG A 257 4.65 39.51 -0.60
C ARG A 257 5.91 40.28 -0.21
N VAL A 258 6.84 40.24 -1.16
CA VAL A 258 8.11 40.98 -1.31
C VAL A 258 9.24 40.54 -0.38
#